data_AF-A0A2M9EL71-F1
#
_entry.id   AF-A0A2M9EL71-F1
#
_cell.length_a   1.000
_cell.length_b   1.000
_cell.length_c   1.000
_cell.angle_alpha   90.00
_cell.angle_beta   90.00
_cell.angle_gamma   90.00
#
_symmetry.space_group_name_H-M   'P 1'
#
loop_
_entity.id
_entity.type
_entity.pdbx_description
1 polymer ?
#
loop_
_entity_poly.entity_id
_entity_poly.type
_entity_poly.pdbx_seq_one_letter_code
_entity_poly.pdbx_strand_id
1 'polypeptide(L)'
;MSWDSLQTEVLAELGCPPWRQVWPAAMLPPDPFVVAQLAAAIGIAPELLLASGIVLPDAERLRDAAVKRALWPQLRRLKARR
;
A
#
# COMPACT_ATOMS: atom_id res chain seq x y z
N MET A 1 -5.38 14.33 10.50
CA MET A 1 -6.10 15.56 10.90
C MET A 1 -6.41 16.31 9.62
N SER A 2 -7.69 16.44 9.27
CA SER A 2 -8.11 17.25 8.11
C SER A 2 -8.17 18.71 8.51
N TRP A 3 -7.80 19.60 7.60
CA TRP A 3 -7.91 21.05 7.79
C TRP A 3 -9.38 21.45 7.69
N ASP A 4 -9.79 22.40 8.53
CA ASP A 4 -11.14 22.99 8.47
C ASP A 4 -11.22 24.06 7.37
N SER A 5 -12.43 24.36 6.89
CA SER A 5 -12.66 25.33 5.82
C SER A 5 -12.10 26.72 6.15
N LEU A 6 -12.28 27.16 7.41
CA LEU A 6 -11.75 28.43 7.90
C LEU A 6 -10.22 28.49 7.82
N GLN A 7 -9.53 27.40 8.13
CA GLN A 7 -8.07 27.34 8.07
C GLN A 7 -7.57 27.43 6.63
N THR A 8 -8.34 26.89 5.69
CA THR A 8 -8.01 26.95 4.26
C THR A 8 -8.19 28.36 3.71
N GLU A 9 -9.24 29.07 4.12
CA GLU A 9 -9.50 30.46 3.72
C GLU A 9 -8.44 31.43 4.25
N VAL A 10 -8.10 31.33 5.54
CA VAL A 10 -7.05 32.17 6.15
C VAL A 10 -5.69 31.94 5.48
N LEU A 11 -5.34 30.70 5.15
CA LEU A 11 -4.09 30.43 4.41
C LEU A 11 -4.12 31.03 3.00
N ALA A 12 -5.25 30.97 2.31
CA ALA A 12 -5.39 31.54 0.97
C ALA A 12 -5.21 33.06 0.98
N GLU A 13 -5.77 33.76 1.97
CA GLU A 13 -5.59 35.19 2.16
C GLU A 13 -4.13 35.56 2.48
N LEU A 14 -3.43 34.73 3.24
CA LEU A 14 -2.01 34.88 3.56
C LEU A 14 -1.07 34.52 2.37
N GLY A 15 -1.62 34.17 1.21
CA GLY A 15 -0.85 33.76 0.03
C GLY A 15 -0.13 32.41 0.21
N CYS A 16 -0.50 31.65 1.24
CA CYS A 16 0.06 30.32 1.49
C CYS A 16 -0.71 29.30 0.66
N PRO A 17 -0.10 28.68 -0.37
CA PRO A 17 -0.76 27.60 -1.09
C PRO A 17 -1.09 26.46 -0.11
N PRO A 18 -2.21 25.76 -0.30
CA PRO A 18 -2.58 24.66 0.57
C PRO A 18 -1.47 23.61 0.56
N TRP A 19 -0.80 23.45 1.71
CA TRP A 19 0.24 22.46 1.89
C TRP A 19 -0.41 21.08 1.90
N ARG A 20 -0.47 20.44 0.73
CA ARG A 20 -0.70 18.99 0.70
C ARG A 20 0.53 18.33 1.28
N GLN A 21 0.34 17.65 2.41
CA GLN A 21 1.29 16.65 2.85
C GLN A 21 1.29 15.53 1.81
N VAL A 22 2.11 15.67 0.78
CA VAL A 22 2.46 14.58 -0.12
C VAL A 22 3.39 13.71 0.70
N TRP A 23 2.83 12.72 1.41
CA TRP A 23 3.65 11.58 1.80
C TRP A 23 4.30 11.08 0.50
N PRO A 24 5.61 10.81 0.46
CA PRO A 24 6.20 10.13 -0.67
C PRO A 24 5.60 8.72 -0.73
N ALA A 25 4.43 8.61 -1.36
CA ALA A 25 3.82 7.38 -1.81
C ALA A 25 4.42 6.98 -3.16
N ALA A 26 5.64 7.43 -3.47
CA ALA A 26 6.51 6.67 -4.37
C ALA A 26 7.04 5.45 -3.60
N MET A 27 6.11 4.64 -3.09
CA MET A 27 6.39 3.25 -2.79
C MET A 27 6.74 2.69 -4.17
N LEU A 28 8.01 2.34 -4.38
CA LEU A 28 8.44 1.70 -5.62
C LEU A 28 7.41 0.61 -5.94
N PRO A 29 6.99 0.44 -7.22
CA PRO A 29 6.11 -0.66 -7.57
C PRO A 29 6.69 -1.94 -6.99
N PRO A 30 5.86 -2.77 -6.31
CA PRO A 30 6.36 -3.96 -5.65
C PRO A 30 7.06 -4.85 -6.66
N ASP A 31 8.16 -5.47 -6.24
CA ASP A 31 9.00 -6.31 -7.10
C ASP A 31 8.11 -7.33 -7.87
N PRO A 32 8.12 -7.31 -9.22
CA PRO A 32 7.32 -8.22 -10.04
C PRO A 32 7.55 -9.69 -9.69
N PHE A 33 8.76 -10.06 -9.28
CA PHE A 33 9.09 -11.42 -8.86
C PHE A 33 8.35 -11.79 -7.56
N VAL A 34 8.32 -10.88 -6.60
CA VAL A 34 7.59 -11.06 -5.34
C VAL A 34 6.10 -11.21 -5.60
N VAL A 35 5.53 -10.35 -6.46
CA VAL A 35 4.12 -10.41 -6.83
C VAL A 35 3.78 -11.77 -7.45
N ALA A 36 4.58 -12.23 -8.43
CA ALA A 36 4.37 -13.50 -9.12
C ALA A 36 4.44 -14.69 -8.15
N GLN A 37 5.46 -14.72 -7.28
CA GLN A 37 5.65 -15.79 -6.29
C GLN A 37 4.48 -15.86 -5.30
N LEU A 38 4.03 -14.72 -4.78
CA LEU A 38 2.93 -14.67 -3.82
C LEU A 38 1.60 -15.03 -4.49
N ALA A 39 1.35 -14.52 -5.69
CA ALA A 39 0.15 -14.83 -6.47
C ALA A 39 0.07 -16.33 -6.79
N ALA A 40 1.18 -16.95 -7.20
CA ALA A 40 1.28 -18.39 -7.41
C ALA A 40 1.05 -19.19 -6.12
N ALA A 41 1.65 -18.78 -5.00
CA ALA A 41 1.52 -19.47 -3.71
C ALA A 41 0.08 -19.52 -3.19
N ILE A 42 -0.74 -18.51 -3.49
CA ILE A 42 -2.14 -18.46 -3.07
C ILE A 42 -3.14 -18.85 -4.16
N GLY A 43 -2.67 -19.03 -5.40
CA GLY A 43 -3.47 -19.44 -6.55
C GLY A 43 -4.39 -18.35 -7.08
N ILE A 44 -3.94 -17.09 -7.11
CA ILE A 44 -4.68 -15.96 -7.69
C ILE A 44 -3.88 -15.28 -8.80
N ALA A 45 -4.56 -14.46 -9.59
CA ALA A 45 -3.93 -13.66 -10.62
C ALA A 45 -3.09 -12.51 -10.00
N PRO A 46 -1.88 -12.20 -10.51
CA PRO A 46 -1.04 -11.09 -10.04
C PRO A 46 -1.77 -9.75 -9.98
N GLU A 47 -2.67 -9.49 -10.93
CA GLU A 47 -3.45 -8.27 -11.05
C GLU A 47 -4.43 -8.11 -9.88
N LEU A 48 -5.03 -9.21 -9.41
CA LEU A 48 -5.90 -9.22 -8.24
C LEU A 48 -5.13 -8.96 -6.95
N LEU A 49 -3.88 -9.43 -6.87
CA LEU A 49 -3.00 -9.14 -5.75
C LEU A 49 -2.63 -7.65 -5.70
N LEU A 50 -2.28 -7.06 -6.84
CA LEU A 50 -1.96 -5.63 -6.94
C LEU A 50 -3.18 -4.75 -6.66
N ALA A 51 -4.36 -5.13 -7.16
CA ALA A 51 -5.61 -4.40 -6.93
C ALA A 51 -6.10 -4.48 -5.48
N SER A 52 -5.61 -5.43 -4.68
CA SER A 52 -6.04 -5.62 -3.28
C SER A 52 -5.61 -4.50 -2.32
N GLY A 53 -4.67 -3.65 -2.73
CA GLY A 53 -4.10 -2.60 -1.88
C GLY A 53 -3.24 -3.12 -0.72
N ILE A 54 -2.92 -4.42 -0.71
CA ILE A 54 -1.99 -5.00 0.27
C ILE A 54 -0.59 -4.45 0.00
N VAL A 55 0.04 -3.87 1.03
CA VAL A 55 1.43 -3.43 0.97
C VAL A 55 2.33 -4.65 0.92
N LEU A 56 2.98 -4.86 -0.23
CA LEU A 56 3.90 -5.98 -0.42
C LEU A 56 5.30 -5.59 0.07
N PRO A 57 5.92 -6.39 0.94
CA PRO A 57 7.30 -6.18 1.36
C PRO A 57 8.28 -6.56 0.25
N ASP A 58 9.46 -5.97 0.26
CA ASP A 58 10.55 -6.31 -0.66
C ASP A 58 11.04 -7.75 -0.47
N ALA A 59 11.71 -8.29 -1.50
CA ALA A 59 12.22 -9.66 -1.51
C ALA A 59 13.13 -9.99 -0.31
N GLU A 60 13.94 -9.03 0.15
CA GLU A 60 14.79 -9.20 1.33
C GLU A 60 13.98 -9.35 2.61
N ARG A 61 12.95 -8.51 2.79
CA ARG A 61 12.07 -8.55 3.96
C ARG A 61 11.21 -9.79 4.01
N LEU A 62 10.88 -10.39 2.86
CA LEU A 62 10.21 -11.69 2.79
C LEU A 62 11.05 -12.85 3.33
N ARG A 63 12.36 -12.69 3.50
CA ARG A 63 13.17 -13.73 4.15
C ARG A 63 12.85 -13.85 5.64
N ASP A 64 12.34 -12.78 6.26
CA ASP A 64 11.93 -12.80 7.66
C ASP A 64 10.62 -13.60 7.87
N ALA A 65 10.69 -14.54 8.81
CA ALA A 65 9.56 -15.37 9.20
C ALA A 65 8.42 -14.56 9.84
N ALA A 66 8.72 -13.48 10.57
CA ALA A 66 7.71 -12.61 11.17
C ALA A 66 6.90 -11.88 10.08
N VAL A 67 7.58 -11.36 9.05
CA VAL A 67 6.95 -10.68 7.91
C VAL A 67 6.02 -11.64 7.16
N LYS A 68 6.49 -12.86 6.86
CA LYS A 68 5.64 -13.89 6.24
C LYS A 68 4.41 -14.23 7.07
N ARG A 69 4.57 -14.41 8.38
CA ARG A 69 3.46 -14.71 9.31
C ARG A 69 2.43 -13.59 9.37
N ALA A 70 2.86 -12.33 9.30
CA ALA A 70 1.97 -11.18 9.27
C ALA A 70 1.21 -11.05 7.92
N LEU A 71 1.85 -11.41 6.81
CA LEU A 71 1.29 -11.31 5.47
C LEU A 71 0.26 -12.41 5.16
N TRP A 72 0.50 -13.64 5.64
CA TRP A 72 -0.31 -14.81 5.30
C TRP A 72 -1.82 -14.71 5.59
N PRO A 73 -2.26 -14.14 6.73
CA PRO A 73 -3.68 -13.93 7.00
C PRO A 73 -4.36 -13.01 5.97
N GLN A 74 -3.68 -11.97 5.51
CA GLN A 74 -4.22 -11.02 4.53
C GLN A 74 -4.39 -11.69 3.16
N LEU A 75 -3.38 -12.43 2.71
CA LEU A 75 -3.44 -13.17 1.44
C LEU A 75 -4.50 -14.28 1.47
N ARG A 76 -4.66 -14.98 2.60
CA ARG A 76 -5.74 -15.98 2.75
C ARG A 76 -7.13 -15.35 2.72
N ARG A 77 -7.31 -14.17 3.32
CA ARG A 77 -8.58 -13.42 3.22
C ARG A 77 -8.85 -12.98 1.78
N LEU A 78 -7.83 -12.56 1.05
CA LEU A 78 -7.96 -12.22 -0.37
C LEU A 78 -8.40 -13.43 -1.19
N LYS A 79 -7.79 -14.60 -0.96
CA LYS A 79 -8.20 -15.86 -1.60
C LYS A 79 -9.65 -16.25 -1.29
N ALA A 80 -10.09 -16.07 -0.04
CA ALA A 80 -11.44 -16.42 0.39
C ALA A 80 -12.53 -15.46 -0.15
N ARG A 81 -12.14 -14.29 -0.65
CA ARG A 81 -13.04 -13.29 -1.25
C ARG A 81 -13.17 -13.44 -2.78
N ARG A 82 -12.44 -14.38 -3.37
CA ARG A 82 -12.53 -14.76 -4.78
C ARG A 82 -13.58 -15.85 -4.95
#